data_AF-A0A087TII0-F1
#
_entry.id   AF-A0A087TII0-F1
#
_cell.length_a   1.000
_cell.length_b   1.000
_cell.length_c   1.000
_cell.angle_alpha   90.00
_cell.angle_beta   90.00
_cell.angle_gamma   90.00
#
_symmetry.space_group_name_H-M   'P 1'
#
loop_
_entity.id
_entity.type
_entity.pdbx_description
1 polymer ?
#
loop_
_entity_poly.entity_id
_entity_poly.type
_entity_poly.pdbx_seq_one_letter_code
_entity_poly.pdbx_strand_id
1 'polypeptide(L)'
;MNIQEVLITATDEEELAKKRRPCSGVKERLVRCLMATDCVRIEKQTPRQCLKSNHPSIPEECYSMRTLYFECKRSLLDNRQRFR
;
A
#
# COMPACT_ATOMS: atom_id res chain seq x y z
N MET A 1 37.21 -25.50 -11.05
CA MET A 1 36.09 -26.00 -10.22
C MET A 1 35.62 -24.82 -9.38
N ASN A 2 34.48 -24.24 -9.75
CA ASN A 2 34.09 -22.87 -9.38
C ASN A 2 33.57 -22.76 -7.93
N ILE A 3 33.99 -21.67 -7.30
CA ILE A 3 33.70 -21.22 -5.93
C ILE A 3 32.31 -20.55 -5.86
N GLN A 4 31.34 -20.97 -6.66
CA GLN A 4 30.05 -20.28 -6.82
C GLN A 4 28.89 -20.85 -5.98
N GLU A 5 29.14 -21.76 -5.05
CA GLU A 5 28.08 -22.42 -4.27
C GLU A 5 28.03 -22.04 -2.77
N VAL A 6 28.59 -20.90 -2.37
CA VAL A 6 28.52 -20.49 -0.96
C VAL A 6 28.23 -18.99 -0.80
N LEU A 7 27.11 -18.51 -1.37
CA LEU A 7 26.64 -17.15 -1.06
C LEU A 7 25.14 -16.91 -1.35
N ILE A 8 24.27 -17.84 -0.95
CA ILE A 8 22.81 -17.64 -1.10
C ILE A 8 22.07 -18.17 0.14
N THR A 9 22.42 -17.73 1.35
CA THR A 9 21.55 -17.96 2.54
C THR A 9 21.65 -16.87 3.61
N ALA A 10 21.97 -15.62 3.27
CA ALA A 10 22.24 -14.61 4.32
C ALA A 10 21.64 -13.21 4.13
N THR A 11 20.85 -12.92 3.08
CA THR A 11 20.36 -11.53 2.86
C THR A 11 18.88 -11.35 2.53
N ASP A 12 18.05 -12.40 2.46
CA ASP A 12 16.66 -12.24 2.01
C ASP A 12 15.62 -12.10 3.14
N GLU A 13 15.84 -12.71 4.30
CA GLU A 13 14.89 -12.67 5.42
C GLU A 13 14.97 -11.34 6.21
N GLU A 14 16.15 -10.72 6.28
CA GLU A 14 16.40 -9.53 7.12
C GLU A 14 15.95 -8.21 6.45
N GLU A 15 15.92 -8.13 5.11
CA GLU A 15 15.34 -6.99 4.37
C GLU A 15 13.80 -7.11 4.22
N LEU A 16 13.25 -8.32 4.15
CA LEU A 16 11.79 -8.56 4.13
C LEU A 16 11.10 -8.12 5.44
N ALA A 17 11.81 -8.20 6.56
CA ALA A 17 11.36 -7.74 7.88
C ALA A 17 11.54 -6.23 8.12
N LYS A 18 12.36 -5.54 7.32
CA LYS A 18 12.86 -4.19 7.66
C LYS A 18 11.88 -3.03 7.52
N LYS A 19 10.64 -3.22 7.02
CA LYS A 19 9.57 -2.18 7.08
C LYS A 19 8.20 -2.66 6.59
N ARG A 20 7.59 -3.69 7.20
CA ARG A 20 6.10 -3.81 7.15
C ARG A 20 5.50 -2.65 7.95
N ARG A 21 5.51 -1.45 7.36
CA ARG A 21 4.87 -0.27 7.94
C ARG A 21 3.41 -0.65 8.20
N PRO A 22 2.82 -0.24 9.33
CA PRO A 22 1.41 -0.46 9.56
C PRO A 22 0.58 -0.02 8.36
N CYS A 23 -0.45 -0.79 8.03
CA CYS A 23 -1.32 -0.57 6.85
C CYS A 23 -0.64 -0.71 5.48
N SER A 24 0.58 -1.25 5.38
CA SER A 24 1.30 -1.47 4.11
C SER A 24 0.51 -2.34 3.12
N GLY A 25 -0.06 -3.46 3.56
CA GLY A 25 -0.86 -4.34 2.68
C GLY A 25 -2.09 -3.65 2.09
N VAL A 26 -2.81 -2.86 2.91
CA VAL A 26 -3.96 -2.07 2.43
C VAL A 26 -3.51 -0.98 1.45
N LYS A 27 -2.38 -0.32 1.74
CA LYS A 27 -1.78 0.68 0.85
C LYS A 27 -1.41 0.08 -0.51
N GLU A 28 -0.77 -1.07 -0.53
CA GLU A 28 -0.38 -1.77 -1.77
C GLU A 28 -1.61 -2.15 -2.60
N ARG A 29 -2.66 -2.67 -1.94
CA ARG A 29 -3.92 -3.00 -2.60
C ARG A 29 -4.59 -1.75 -3.20
N LEU A 30 -4.62 -0.64 -2.47
CA LEU A 30 -5.16 0.63 -2.94
C LEU A 30 -4.37 1.17 -4.15
N VAL A 31 -3.04 1.15 -4.09
CA VAL A 31 -2.18 1.62 -5.19
C VAL A 31 -2.40 0.75 -6.43
N ARG A 32 -2.43 -0.57 -6.27
CA ARG A 32 -2.70 -1.50 -7.38
C ARG A 32 -4.07 -1.24 -8.01
N CYS A 33 -5.09 -1.00 -7.19
CA CYS A 33 -6.44 -0.66 -7.66
C CYS A 33 -6.44 0.60 -8.53
N LEU A 34 -5.80 1.68 -8.05
CA LEU A 34 -5.74 2.96 -8.77
C LEU A 34 -4.85 2.91 -10.01
N MET A 35 -3.78 2.11 -10.01
CA MET A 35 -2.93 1.93 -11.20
C MET A 35 -3.63 1.21 -12.35
N ALA A 36 -4.70 0.45 -12.07
CA ALA A 36 -5.47 -0.24 -13.11
C ALA A 36 -6.46 0.69 -13.82
N THR A 37 -6.83 1.84 -13.22
CA THR A 37 -7.89 2.73 -13.74
C THR A 37 -7.35 3.75 -14.75
N ASP A 38 -8.25 4.25 -15.59
CA ASP A 38 -7.91 5.19 -16.66
C ASP A 38 -7.38 6.53 -16.13
N CYS A 39 -7.82 6.95 -14.94
CA CYS A 39 -7.36 8.20 -14.34
C CYS A 39 -5.83 8.23 -14.14
N VAL A 40 -5.23 7.09 -13.79
CA VAL A 40 -3.77 6.98 -13.64
C VAL A 40 -3.10 6.55 -14.95
N ARG A 41 -3.71 5.64 -15.70
CA ARG A 41 -3.10 5.09 -16.92
C ARG A 41 -3.11 6.05 -18.11
N ILE A 42 -4.26 6.69 -18.36
CA ILE A 42 -4.50 7.53 -19.53
C ILE A 42 -4.19 8.99 -19.19
N GLU A 43 -4.81 9.51 -18.14
CA GLU A 43 -4.68 10.92 -17.77
C GLU A 43 -3.39 11.22 -16.98
N LYS A 44 -2.64 10.18 -16.60
CA LYS A 44 -1.38 10.28 -15.84
C LYS A 44 -1.50 11.12 -14.57
N GLN A 45 -2.70 11.17 -13.99
CA GLN A 45 -2.92 11.88 -12.74
C GLN A 45 -2.36 11.08 -11.57
N THR A 46 -2.04 11.79 -10.48
CA THR A 46 -1.60 11.10 -9.26
C THR A 46 -2.78 10.36 -8.62
N PRO A 47 -2.56 9.18 -7.99
CA PRO A 47 -3.64 8.44 -7.32
C PRO A 47 -4.42 9.27 -6.29
N ARG A 48 -3.76 10.25 -5.65
CA ARG A 48 -4.40 11.21 -4.74
C ARG A 48 -5.36 12.16 -5.45
N GLN A 49 -4.96 12.65 -6.62
CA GLN A 49 -5.79 13.54 -7.42
C GLN A 49 -7.01 12.80 -7.96
N CYS A 50 -6.82 11.58 -8.47
CA CYS A 50 -7.89 10.68 -8.92
C CYS A 50 -8.96 10.44 -7.83
N LEU A 51 -8.53 10.20 -6.59
CA LEU A 51 -9.44 10.04 -5.45
C LEU A 51 -10.10 11.33 -4.98
N LYS A 52 -9.54 12.50 -5.31
CA LYS A 52 -10.08 13.82 -4.94
C LYS A 52 -11.10 14.32 -5.96
N SER A 53 -10.88 14.04 -7.25
CA SER A 53 -11.78 14.42 -8.34
C SER A 53 -13.00 13.51 -8.47
N ASN A 54 -13.07 12.42 -7.70
CA ASN A 54 -14.11 11.38 -7.83
C ASN A 54 -14.29 10.91 -9.29
N HIS A 55 -13.18 10.54 -9.93
CA HIS A 55 -13.19 10.22 -11.36
C HIS A 55 -14.09 9.00 -11.66
N PRO A 56 -14.95 9.05 -12.70
CA PRO A 56 -15.90 7.97 -13.02
C PRO A 56 -15.23 6.65 -13.40
N SER A 57 -13.96 6.66 -13.82
CA SER A 57 -13.21 5.44 -14.14
C SER A 57 -12.72 4.67 -12.91
N ILE A 58 -12.94 5.19 -11.69
CA ILE A 58 -12.52 4.54 -10.45
C ILE A 58 -13.70 3.75 -9.88
N PRO A 59 -13.60 2.42 -9.74
CA PRO A 59 -14.65 1.61 -9.16
C PRO A 59 -14.81 1.89 -7.67
N GLU A 60 -15.99 1.63 -7.12
CA GLU A 60 -16.31 1.77 -5.71
C GLU A 60 -15.35 0.98 -4.80
N GLU A 61 -14.86 -0.16 -5.28
CA GLU A 61 -13.86 -0.97 -4.59
C GLU A 61 -12.56 -0.21 -4.26
N CYS A 62 -12.10 0.69 -5.14
CA CYS A 62 -10.92 1.50 -4.81
C CYS A 62 -11.23 2.54 -3.73
N TYR A 63 -12.46 3.04 -3.66
CA TYR A 63 -12.90 3.95 -2.60
C TYR A 63 -13.06 3.23 -1.26
N SER A 64 -13.55 1.99 -1.25
CA SER A 64 -13.61 1.20 -0.01
C SER A 64 -12.20 0.90 0.53
N MET A 65 -11.23 0.60 -0.34
CA MET A 65 -9.82 0.45 0.05
C MET A 65 -9.22 1.73 0.63
N ARG A 66 -9.61 2.91 0.11
CA ARG A 66 -9.22 4.21 0.67
C ARG A 66 -9.75 4.39 2.09
N THR A 67 -11.02 4.05 2.32
CA THR A 67 -11.65 4.10 3.65
C THR A 67 -10.93 3.15 4.61
N LEU A 68 -10.69 1.90 4.20
CA LEU A 68 -9.96 0.91 4.99
C LEU A 68 -8.54 1.38 5.34
N TYR A 69 -7.84 2.01 4.40
CA TYR A 69 -6.52 2.58 4.65
C TYR A 69 -6.58 3.73 5.67
N PHE A 70 -7.59 4.58 5.58
CA PHE A 70 -7.80 5.68 6.52
C PHE A 70 -8.14 5.18 7.92
N GLU A 71 -9.02 4.20 8.05
CA GLU A 71 -9.37 3.54 9.30
C GLU A 71 -8.17 2.84 9.93
N CYS A 72 -7.41 2.10 9.12
CA CYS A 72 -6.18 1.48 9.59
C CYS A 72 -5.21 2.53 10.13
N LYS A 73 -5.01 3.65 9.42
CA LYS A 73 -4.16 4.75 9.90
C LYS A 73 -4.69 5.39 11.17
N ARG A 74 -6.02 5.55 11.28
CA ARG A 74 -6.69 6.12 12.45
C ARG A 74 -6.54 5.22 13.67
N SER A 75 -6.70 3.91 13.52
CA SER A 75 -6.54 2.92 14.58
C SER A 75 -5.16 2.98 15.22
N LEU A 76 -4.10 3.26 14.44
CA LEU A 76 -2.74 3.42 14.96
C LEU A 76 -2.53 4.68 15.81
N LEU A 77 -3.34 5.72 15.59
CA LEU A 77 -3.27 6.99 16.31
C LEU A 77 -4.24 7.03 17.50
N ASP A 78 -5.20 6.10 17.54
CA ASP A 78 -6.24 6.08 18.56
C ASP A 78 -5.71 5.54 19.89
N ASN A 79 -5.21 6.45 20.71
CA ASN A 79 -4.72 6.16 22.05
C ASN A 79 -5.85 6.02 23.08
N ARG A 80 -7.13 6.17 22.71
CA ARG A 80 -8.25 6.18 23.67
C ARG A 80 -8.50 4.84 24.36
N GLN A 81 -7.93 3.75 23.84
CA GLN A 81 -7.94 2.44 24.52
C GLN A 81 -6.71 2.19 25.41
N ARG A 82 -5.75 3.12 25.46
CA ARG A 82 -4.66 3.09 26.45
C ARG A 82 -5.17 3.69 27.75
N PHE A 83 -5.97 2.93 28.49
CA PHE A 83 -6.06 3.15 29.93
C PHE A 83 -4.67 2.85 30.50
N ARG A 84 -4.10 3.83 31.20
CA ARG A 84 -2.79 3.75 31.83
C ARG A 84 -2.95 3.31 33.28
#